data_AF-A0A2G5QVG9-F1
#
_entry.id   AF-A0A2G5QVG9-F1
#
_cell.length_a   1.000
_cell.length_b   1.000
_cell.length_c   1.000
_cell.angle_alpha   90.00
_cell.angle_beta   90.00
_cell.angle_gamma   90.00
#
_symmetry.space_group_name_H-M   'P 1'
#
loop_
_entity.id
_entity.type
_entity.pdbx_description
1 polymer ?
#
loop_
_entity_poly.entity_id
_entity_poly.type
_entity_poly.pdbx_seq_one_letter_code
_entity_poly.pdbx_strand_id
1 'polypeptide(L)'
;MRFKVVALATGLLIAATVQVGVAQAQSFVRPDCQGVNGGVALRYDTSEHARWYQRFWTGTCDHLAFCIPGSPNWNEIVGKLLIKGGPSERAALLPKACRLGQLIGLEWSREKAIRKIDTHDLRLFSTTLEATGDTLKGLDKVEQAARIKLAPR
;
A
#
# COMPACT_ATOMS: atom_id res chain seq x y z
N MET A 1 -68.02 -9.31 -29.20
CA MET A 1 -67.42 -8.02 -29.63
C MET A 1 -66.70 -7.37 -28.46
N ARG A 2 -65.47 -6.89 -28.72
CA ARG A 2 -64.64 -5.95 -27.93
C ARG A 2 -63.76 -6.49 -26.79
N PHE A 3 -62.48 -6.58 -27.14
CA PHE A 3 -61.28 -6.68 -26.32
C PHE A 3 -61.18 -5.56 -25.26
N LYS A 4 -60.60 -5.89 -24.10
CA LYS A 4 -59.68 -5.00 -23.38
C LYS A 4 -58.55 -5.82 -22.75
N VAL A 5 -57.38 -5.76 -23.38
CA VAL A 5 -56.10 -6.13 -22.79
C VAL A 5 -55.68 -5.00 -21.86
N VAL A 6 -55.41 -5.31 -20.59
CA VAL A 6 -54.66 -4.43 -19.69
C VAL A 6 -53.57 -5.29 -19.06
N ALA A 7 -52.39 -5.27 -19.68
CA ALA A 7 -51.18 -5.83 -19.10
C ALA A 7 -50.65 -4.83 -18.06
N LEU A 8 -50.82 -5.16 -16.77
CA LEU A 8 -50.17 -4.46 -15.67
C LEU A 8 -48.74 -5.01 -15.55
N ALA A 9 -47.80 -4.27 -16.14
CA ALA A 9 -46.37 -4.47 -15.93
C ALA A 9 -45.99 -3.91 -14.55
N THR A 10 -45.87 -4.79 -13.55
CA THR A 10 -45.30 -4.41 -12.25
C THR A 10 -43.78 -4.52 -12.35
N GLY A 11 -43.13 -3.37 -12.52
CA GLY A 11 -41.68 -3.23 -12.62
C GLY A 11 -40.97 -3.67 -11.34
N LEU A 12 -40.08 -4.64 -11.47
CA LEU A 12 -39.13 -5.04 -10.43
C LEU A 12 -37.97 -4.02 -10.46
N LEU A 13 -38.03 -3.01 -9.58
CA LEU A 13 -36.91 -2.09 -9.34
C LEU A 13 -35.80 -2.85 -8.60
N ILE A 14 -34.88 -3.45 -9.37
CA ILE A 14 -33.62 -3.96 -8.84
C ILE A 14 -32.77 -2.75 -8.48
N ALA A 15 -32.73 -2.41 -7.19
CA ALA A 15 -31.80 -1.43 -6.65
C ALA A 15 -30.37 -1.98 -6.84
N ALA A 16 -29.72 -1.59 -7.92
CA ALA A 16 -28.30 -1.82 -8.13
C ALA A 16 -27.53 -0.95 -7.12
N THR A 17 -27.26 -1.52 -5.95
CA THR A 17 -26.29 -0.95 -5.02
C THR A 17 -24.95 -0.93 -5.72
N VAL A 18 -24.52 0.26 -6.13
CA VAL A 18 -23.18 0.48 -6.68
C VAL A 18 -22.19 0.16 -5.56
N GLN A 19 -21.64 -1.05 -5.58
CA GLN A 19 -20.48 -1.39 -4.77
C GLN A 19 -19.30 -0.59 -5.34
N VAL A 20 -19.13 0.63 -4.84
CA VAL A 20 -17.91 1.41 -5.09
C VAL A 20 -16.77 0.62 -4.45
N GLY A 21 -15.98 -0.02 -5.31
CA GLY A 21 -14.95 -0.96 -4.91
C GLY A 21 -13.96 -0.36 -3.92
N VAL A 22 -13.99 -0.85 -2.69
CA VAL A 22 -12.83 -0.87 -1.80
C VAL A 22 -11.82 -1.84 -2.42
N ALA A 23 -11.10 -1.37 -3.44
CA ALA A 23 -9.96 -2.08 -4.01
C ALA A 23 -8.98 -2.37 -2.87
N GLN A 24 -8.83 -3.67 -2.61
CA GLN A 24 -8.29 -4.21 -1.38
C GLN A 24 -6.81 -3.90 -1.25
N ALA A 25 -6.46 -2.97 -0.36
CA ALA A 25 -5.08 -2.71 0.01
C ALA A 25 -4.28 -3.96 0.41
N GLN A 26 -4.98 -4.96 0.95
CA GLN A 26 -4.42 -6.24 1.39
C GLN A 26 -3.92 -7.10 0.22
N SER A 27 -4.44 -6.93 -1.00
CA SER A 27 -4.05 -7.75 -2.14
C SER A 27 -2.67 -7.40 -2.71
N PHE A 28 -2.19 -6.16 -2.51
CA PHE A 28 -0.91 -5.68 -3.04
C PHE A 28 0.29 -6.07 -2.17
N VAL A 29 0.01 -6.34 -0.89
CA VAL A 29 1.00 -6.66 0.14
C VAL A 29 1.35 -8.14 0.10
N ARG A 30 2.63 -8.46 0.29
CA ARG A 30 3.15 -9.84 0.46
C ARG A 30 2.25 -10.68 1.39
N PRO A 31 1.98 -11.97 1.10
CA PRO A 31 1.17 -12.82 1.96
C PRO A 31 1.65 -12.89 3.41
N ASP A 32 2.97 -12.93 3.64
CA ASP A 32 3.57 -12.96 4.98
C ASP A 32 3.48 -11.62 5.72
N CYS A 33 3.17 -10.53 5.04
CA CYS A 33 2.84 -9.23 5.66
C CYS A 33 1.35 -9.04 5.93
N GLN A 34 0.45 -9.76 5.23
CA GLN A 34 -1.00 -9.63 5.43
C GLN A 34 -1.42 -10.00 6.86
N GLY A 35 -0.82 -11.06 7.43
CA GLY A 35 -1.07 -11.48 8.81
C GLY A 35 -0.51 -10.52 9.87
N VAL A 36 0.52 -9.74 9.54
CA VAL A 36 1.13 -8.75 10.45
C VAL A 36 0.32 -7.46 10.50
N ASN A 37 -0.16 -7.02 9.33
CA ASN A 37 -0.84 -5.74 9.17
C ASN A 37 -2.31 -5.77 9.63
N GLY A 38 -2.78 -6.95 10.05
CA GLY A 38 -3.83 -7.12 11.06
C GLY A 38 -5.07 -6.25 10.87
N GLY A 39 -5.90 -6.55 9.85
CA GLY A 39 -7.32 -6.18 9.80
C GLY A 39 -7.70 -4.69 9.78
N VAL A 40 -6.74 -3.76 9.95
CA VAL A 40 -7.02 -2.33 9.85
C VAL A 40 -7.33 -2.03 8.40
N ALA A 41 -8.58 -1.68 8.13
CA ALA A 41 -8.98 -1.21 6.82
C ALA A 41 -8.14 0.02 6.47
N LEU A 42 -7.27 -0.13 5.47
CA LEU A 42 -6.48 0.97 4.97
C LEU A 42 -7.42 2.00 4.36
N ARG A 43 -7.27 3.25 4.81
CA ARG A 43 -8.06 4.38 4.34
C ARG A 43 -7.21 5.13 3.33
N TYR A 44 -7.73 5.24 2.12
CA TYR A 44 -7.14 6.05 1.07
C TYR A 44 -7.94 7.33 0.92
N ASP A 45 -7.23 8.43 0.71
CA ASP A 45 -7.85 9.73 0.46
C ASP A 45 -8.60 9.73 -0.88
N THR A 46 -8.05 9.05 -1.90
CA THR A 46 -8.60 8.99 -3.26
C THR A 46 -8.33 7.62 -3.92
N SER A 47 -8.96 7.35 -5.07
CA SER A 47 -8.64 6.16 -5.86
C SER A 47 -7.21 6.21 -6.44
N GLU A 48 -6.70 7.41 -6.73
CA GLU A 48 -5.32 7.59 -7.17
C GLU A 48 -4.33 7.26 -6.05
N HIS A 49 -4.63 7.66 -4.80
CA HIS A 49 -3.86 7.27 -3.64
C HIS A 49 -3.75 5.73 -3.56
N ALA A 50 -4.86 5.00 -3.69
CA ALA A 50 -4.83 3.52 -3.69
C ALA A 50 -3.92 2.92 -4.78
N ARG A 51 -3.91 3.50 -5.99
CA ARG A 51 -3.05 3.04 -7.09
C ARG A 51 -1.57 3.37 -6.86
N TRP A 52 -1.26 4.56 -6.33
CA TRP A 52 0.12 4.88 -5.90
C TRP A 52 0.59 3.98 -4.76
N TYR A 53 -0.30 3.60 -3.84
CA TYR A 53 0.00 2.65 -2.78
C TYR A 53 0.30 1.25 -3.35
N GLN A 54 -0.46 0.80 -4.35
CA GLN A 54 -0.14 -0.40 -5.10
C GLN A 54 1.24 -0.29 -5.77
N ARG A 55 1.57 0.85 -6.39
CA ARG A 55 2.89 1.08 -6.99
C ARG A 55 4.01 0.99 -5.96
N PHE A 56 3.81 1.53 -4.77
CA PHE A 56 4.79 1.44 -3.68
C PHE A 56 5.10 -0.02 -3.32
N TRP A 57 4.08 -0.86 -3.17
CA TRP A 57 4.27 -2.25 -2.77
C TRP A 57 4.76 -3.16 -3.90
N THR A 58 4.20 -3.02 -5.09
CA THR A 58 4.33 -4.02 -6.18
C THR A 58 5.22 -3.59 -7.32
N GLY A 59 5.45 -2.28 -7.50
CA GLY A 59 6.08 -1.77 -8.72
C GLY A 59 5.12 -1.55 -9.89
N THR A 60 3.85 -1.94 -9.77
CA THR A 60 2.87 -1.80 -10.85
C THR A 60 2.31 -0.38 -10.90
N CYS A 61 2.26 0.21 -12.09
CA CYS A 61 1.78 1.58 -12.28
C CYS A 61 0.27 1.72 -12.47
N ASP A 62 -0.47 0.65 -12.76
CA ASP A 62 -1.94 0.64 -12.93
C ASP A 62 -2.56 2.00 -13.35
N HIS A 63 -2.49 2.35 -14.63
CA HIS A 63 -3.07 3.58 -15.19
C HIS A 63 -2.65 4.91 -14.53
N LEU A 64 -1.60 4.95 -13.72
CA LEU A 64 -1.03 6.18 -13.17
C LEU A 64 -0.28 6.96 -14.24
N ALA A 65 -0.66 8.23 -14.42
CA ALA A 65 0.10 9.15 -15.26
C ALA A 65 1.50 9.38 -14.67
N PHE A 66 2.50 9.47 -15.54
CA PHE A 66 3.90 9.73 -15.17
C PHE A 66 4.53 8.70 -14.20
N CYS A 67 3.98 7.49 -14.15
CA CYS A 67 4.52 6.42 -13.31
C CYS A 67 5.59 5.61 -14.05
N ILE A 68 6.66 5.28 -13.32
CA ILE A 68 7.74 4.39 -13.78
C ILE A 68 7.52 3.01 -13.13
N PRO A 69 7.24 1.95 -13.89
CA PRO A 69 6.99 0.62 -13.33
C PRO A 69 8.29 -0.05 -12.87
N GLY A 70 8.16 -1.07 -12.02
CA GLY A 70 9.26 -1.94 -11.59
C GLY A 70 9.91 -1.50 -10.27
N SER A 71 11.19 -1.84 -10.11
CA SER A 71 11.95 -1.60 -8.88
C SER A 71 12.40 -0.14 -8.73
N PRO A 72 12.64 0.32 -7.49
CA PRO A 72 12.36 -0.38 -6.23
C PRO A 72 10.85 -0.45 -5.93
N ASN A 73 10.44 -1.54 -5.28
CA ASN A 73 9.14 -1.70 -4.64
C ASN A 73 9.31 -2.40 -3.29
N TRP A 74 8.36 -2.17 -2.38
CA TRP A 74 8.52 -2.63 -1.00
C TRP A 74 8.46 -4.16 -0.86
N ASN A 75 7.67 -4.87 -1.70
CA ASN A 75 7.62 -6.34 -1.67
C ASN A 75 9.01 -6.95 -1.89
N GLU A 76 9.78 -6.44 -2.86
CA GLU A 76 11.15 -6.84 -3.11
C GLU A 76 12.11 -6.43 -1.99
N ILE A 77 11.96 -5.21 -1.46
CA ILE A 77 12.80 -4.73 -0.34
C ILE A 77 12.67 -5.66 0.85
N VAL A 78 11.45 -6.01 1.27
CA VAL A 78 11.26 -6.96 2.38
C VAL A 78 11.91 -8.30 2.06
N GLY A 79 11.76 -8.81 0.84
CA GLY A 79 12.43 -10.05 0.41
C GLY A 79 13.96 -9.99 0.61
N LYS A 80 14.59 -8.90 0.17
CA LYS A 80 16.04 -8.67 0.34
C LYS A 80 16.44 -8.57 1.82
N LEU A 81 15.66 -7.87 2.64
CA LEU A 81 15.93 -7.75 4.08
C LEU A 81 15.87 -9.11 4.78
N LEU A 82 14.87 -9.94 4.47
CA LEU A 82 14.73 -11.26 5.07
C LEU A 82 15.85 -12.22 4.65
N ILE A 83 16.31 -12.13 3.41
CA ILE A 83 17.48 -12.91 2.94
C ILE A 83 18.74 -12.45 3.69
N LYS A 84 18.95 -11.13 3.79
CA LYS A 84 20.15 -10.54 4.40
C LYS A 84 20.27 -10.84 5.90
N GLY A 85 19.18 -10.73 6.66
CA GLY A 85 19.17 -11.06 8.10
C GLY A 85 19.11 -12.55 8.42
N GLY A 86 18.69 -13.37 7.45
CA GLY A 86 18.63 -14.82 7.59
C GLY A 86 17.51 -15.34 8.53
N PRO A 87 17.45 -16.67 8.74
CA PRO A 87 16.36 -17.31 9.46
C PRO A 87 16.22 -16.87 10.93
N SER A 88 17.34 -16.60 11.60
CA SER A 88 17.37 -16.21 13.02
C SER A 88 16.72 -14.86 13.28
N GLU A 89 16.85 -13.90 12.35
CA GLU A 89 16.30 -12.55 12.50
C GLU A 89 14.89 -12.42 11.90
N ARG A 90 14.44 -13.42 11.12
CA ARG A 90 13.18 -13.36 10.36
C ARG A 90 11.98 -12.96 11.22
N ALA A 91 11.88 -13.52 12.43
CA ALA A 91 10.76 -13.26 13.34
C ALA A 91 10.70 -11.79 13.82
N ALA A 92 11.83 -11.11 13.89
CA ALA A 92 11.91 -9.69 14.24
C ALA A 92 11.81 -8.78 13.00
N LEU A 93 12.47 -9.17 11.91
CA LEU A 93 12.54 -8.39 10.67
C LEU A 93 11.20 -8.28 9.96
N LEU A 94 10.51 -9.40 9.77
CA LEU A 94 9.27 -9.44 9.01
C LEU A 94 8.24 -8.45 9.56
N PRO A 95 7.84 -8.51 10.85
CA PRO A 95 6.79 -7.62 11.34
C PRO A 95 7.19 -6.14 11.29
N LYS A 96 8.47 -5.83 11.55
CA LYS A 96 8.99 -4.46 11.48
C LYS A 96 8.94 -3.92 10.05
N ALA A 97 9.44 -4.69 9.08
CA ALA A 97 9.46 -4.29 7.68
C ALA A 97 8.04 -4.15 7.09
N CYS A 98 7.10 -5.02 7.45
CA CYS A 98 5.71 -4.94 6.99
C CYS A 98 5.00 -3.68 7.52
N ARG A 99 5.11 -3.39 8.81
CA ARG A 99 4.51 -2.21 9.44
C ARG A 99 5.12 -0.92 8.92
N LEU A 100 6.45 -0.90 8.76
CA LEU A 100 7.16 0.24 8.22
C LEU A 100 6.77 0.52 6.76
N GLY A 101 6.65 -0.54 5.94
CA GLY A 101 6.14 -0.43 4.58
C GLY A 101 4.74 0.14 4.52
N GLN A 102 3.85 -0.31 5.40
CA GLN A 102 2.50 0.24 5.46
C GLN A 102 2.51 1.74 5.81
N LEU A 103 3.29 2.14 6.82
CA LEU A 103 3.41 3.53 7.26
C LEU A 103 3.95 4.44 6.15
N ILE A 104 5.09 4.07 5.56
CA ILE A 104 5.76 4.85 4.51
C ILE A 104 4.90 4.86 3.25
N GLY A 105 4.40 3.69 2.86
CA GLY A 105 3.61 3.52 1.65
C GLY A 105 2.39 4.42 1.67
N LEU A 106 1.61 4.39 2.76
CA LEU A 106 0.37 5.18 2.88
C LEU A 106 0.66 6.67 2.81
N GLU A 107 1.75 7.15 3.41
CA GLU A 107 2.07 8.57 3.35
C GLU A 107 2.58 8.98 1.98
N TRP A 108 3.51 8.22 1.39
CA TRP A 108 4.14 8.57 0.12
C TRP A 108 3.15 8.57 -1.05
N SER A 109 2.15 7.69 -0.99
CA SER A 109 1.10 7.57 -2.01
C SER A 109 0.04 8.67 -1.97
N ARG A 110 0.10 9.59 -1.00
CA ARG A 110 -0.76 10.77 -0.97
C ARG A 110 -0.38 11.76 -2.05
N GLU A 111 -1.28 12.71 -2.30
CA GLU A 111 -1.03 13.79 -3.24
C GLU A 111 0.24 14.57 -2.87
N LYS A 112 0.99 14.99 -3.89
CA LYS A 112 2.28 15.66 -3.72
C LYS A 112 2.19 16.90 -2.83
N ALA A 113 1.06 17.63 -2.86
CA ALA A 113 0.85 18.85 -2.10
C ALA A 113 0.72 18.62 -0.59
N ILE A 114 0.33 17.42 -0.16
CA ILE A 114 0.01 17.12 1.25
C ILE A 114 0.93 16.06 1.88
N ARG A 115 1.60 15.24 1.06
CA ARG A 115 2.49 14.20 1.57
C ARG A 115 3.72 14.81 2.27
N LYS A 116 4.11 14.19 3.37
CA LYS A 116 5.29 14.53 4.17
C LYS A 116 6.51 13.69 3.82
N ILE A 117 6.29 12.51 3.22
CA ILE A 117 7.35 11.63 2.70
C ILE A 117 7.28 11.67 1.18
N ASP A 118 8.38 12.03 0.52
CA ASP A 118 8.46 12.10 -0.94
C ASP A 118 9.39 11.04 -1.55
N THR A 119 9.56 11.09 -2.88
CA THR A 119 10.43 10.13 -3.60
C THR A 119 11.92 10.33 -3.30
N HIS A 120 12.35 11.52 -2.85
CA HIS A 120 13.71 11.70 -2.36
C HIS A 120 13.91 10.95 -1.05
N ASP A 121 12.96 11.04 -0.12
CA ASP A 121 12.97 10.28 1.13
C ASP A 121 13.00 8.77 0.87
N LEU A 122 12.19 8.25 -0.06
CA LEU A 122 12.22 6.82 -0.42
C LEU A 122 13.61 6.36 -0.90
N ARG A 123 14.30 7.19 -1.70
CA ARG A 123 15.67 6.88 -2.16
C ARG A 123 16.63 6.83 -0.98
N LEU A 124 16.57 7.81 -0.08
CA LEU A 124 17.40 7.82 1.13
C LEU A 124 17.14 6.60 2.02
N PHE A 125 15.88 6.20 2.18
CA PHE A 125 15.51 5.01 2.94
C PHE A 125 16.07 3.74 2.31
N SER A 126 15.95 3.58 0.98
CA SER A 126 16.53 2.45 0.25
C SER A 126 18.05 2.39 0.44
N THR A 127 18.76 3.50 0.23
CA THR A 127 20.21 3.58 0.43
C THR A 127 20.60 3.24 1.88
N THR A 128 19.83 3.69 2.87
CA THR A 128 20.08 3.36 4.29
C THR A 128 19.97 1.86 4.56
N LEU A 129 18.93 1.20 4.01
CA LEU A 129 18.72 -0.25 4.15
C LEU A 129 19.80 -1.07 3.43
N GLU A 130 20.25 -0.61 2.27
CA GLU A 130 21.31 -1.25 1.48
C GLU A 130 22.67 -1.13 2.18
N ALA A 131 23.02 0.07 2.67
CA ALA A 131 24.32 0.37 3.26
C ALA A 131 24.53 -0.28 4.64
N THR A 132 23.47 -0.55 5.39
CA THR A 132 23.62 -1.06 6.76
C THR A 132 23.89 -2.56 6.76
N GLY A 133 25.01 -3.03 7.33
CA GLY A 133 25.29 -4.47 7.46
C GLY A 133 24.32 -5.22 8.37
N ASP A 134 23.80 -4.53 9.39
CA ASP A 134 22.79 -4.99 10.35
C ASP A 134 21.38 -4.57 9.89
N THR A 135 20.59 -5.55 9.45
CA THR A 135 19.30 -5.31 8.80
C THR A 135 18.28 -4.68 9.77
N LEU A 136 18.27 -5.10 11.04
CA LEU A 136 17.37 -4.57 12.06
C LEU A 136 17.69 -3.10 12.36
N LYS A 137 18.97 -2.77 12.56
CA LYS A 137 19.37 -1.37 12.75
C LYS A 137 19.06 -0.50 11.53
N GLY A 138 19.16 -1.05 10.32
CA GLY A 138 18.76 -0.37 9.10
C GLY A 138 17.27 0.02 9.13
N LEU A 139 16.41 -0.93 9.48
CA LEU A 139 14.98 -0.68 9.65
C LEU A 139 14.68 0.32 10.77
N ASP A 140 15.39 0.27 11.90
CA ASP A 140 15.21 1.23 13.00
C ASP A 140 15.51 2.67 12.56
N LYS A 141 16.59 2.87 11.81
CA LYS A 141 16.95 4.20 11.26
C LYS A 141 15.88 4.73 10.32
N VAL A 142 15.39 3.89 9.40
CA VAL A 142 14.33 4.29 8.47
C VAL A 142 13.02 4.57 9.20
N GLU A 143 12.66 3.74 10.18
CA GLU A 143 11.48 3.96 11.02
C GLU A 143 11.56 5.29 11.77
N GLN A 144 12.70 5.59 12.39
CA GLN A 144 12.91 6.87 13.07
C GLN A 144 12.79 8.05 12.10
N ALA A 145 13.46 7.99 10.94
CA ALA A 145 13.40 9.04 9.94
C ALA A 145 11.98 9.27 9.40
N ALA A 146 11.23 8.20 9.11
CA ALA A 146 9.84 8.28 8.69
C ALA A 146 8.96 8.92 9.78
N ARG A 147 9.12 8.53 11.05
CA ARG A 147 8.36 9.11 12.17
C ARG A 147 8.63 10.59 12.38
N ILE A 148 9.89 11.03 12.25
CA ILE A 148 10.27 12.45 12.33
C ILE A 148 9.54 13.24 11.24
N LYS A 149 9.49 12.73 10.00
CA LYS A 149 8.77 13.36 8.90
C LYS A 149 7.26 13.43 9.16
N LEU A 150 6.70 12.42 9.79
CA LEU A 150 5.26 12.30 10.05
C LEU A 150 4.76 13.12 11.25
N ALA A 151 5.66 13.53 12.14
CA ALA A 151 5.32 14.30 13.34
C ALA A 151 4.50 15.57 13.00
N PRO A 152 3.58 16.01 13.88
CA PRO A 152 3.01 17.34 13.81
C PRO A 152 4.11 18.40 13.86
N ARG A 153 3.95 19.48 13.11
CA ARG A 153 4.82 20.65 13.20
C ARG A 153 4.35 21.57 14.33
#